data_AF-A0A957KM81-F1
#
_entry.id   AF-A0A957KM81-F1
#
_cell.length_a   1.000
_cell.length_b   1.000
_cell.length_c   1.000
_cell.angle_alpha   90.00
_cell.angle_beta   90.00
_cell.angle_gamma   90.00
#
_symmetry.space_group_name_H-M   'P 1'
#
loop_
_entity.id
_entity.type
_entity.pdbx_description
1 polymer ?
#
loop_
_entity_poly.entity_id
_entity_poly.type
_entity_poly.pdbx_seq_one_letter_code
_entity_poly.pdbx_strand_id
1 'polypeptide(L)' 'YDVIFYTTGAQSDRKLGIPGEDLPNSMSATEFVAWYNGHPDYRDLEVDLSCNAAIVVGVGNVAMDVAR' A
#
# COMPACT_ATOMS: atom_id res chain seq x y z
N TYR A 1 7.97 34.44 1.49
CA TYR A 1 9.04 33.51 1.83
C TYR A 1 10.20 33.75 0.90
N ASP A 2 11.42 33.79 1.41
CA ASP A 2 12.63 33.96 0.62
C ASP A 2 13.10 32.62 0.02
N VAL A 3 12.81 31.50 0.69
CA VAL A 3 12.97 30.13 0.20
C VAL A 3 11.85 29.25 0.75
N ILE A 4 11.43 28.25 -0.03
CA ILE A 4 10.48 27.21 0.36
C ILE A 4 11.12 25.84 0.15
N PHE A 5 11.02 24.96 1.15
CA PHE A 5 11.39 23.56 1.04
C PHE A 5 10.15 22.68 1.03
N TYR A 6 10.11 21.72 0.10
CA TYR A 6 9.07 20.70 0.03
C TYR A 6 9.62 19.37 0.55
N THR A 7 9.08 18.90 1.67
CA THR A 7 9.51 17.69 2.37
C THR A 7 8.33 16.74 2.61
N THR A 8 7.47 16.58 1.62
CA THR A 8 6.21 15.81 1.70
C THR A 8 6.39 14.30 1.53
N GLY A 9 7.62 13.84 1.25
CA GLY A 9 7.89 12.43 0.97
C GLY A 9 7.26 11.94 -0.34
N ALA A 10 7.10 10.62 -0.45
CA ALA A 10 6.45 9.96 -1.59
C ALA A 10 5.10 9.38 -1.12
N GLN A 11 4.01 10.04 -1.51
CA GLN A 11 2.66 9.69 -1.06
C GLN A 11 1.93 8.71 -2.01
N SER A 12 2.43 8.52 -3.23
CA SER A 12 1.77 7.74 -4.28
C SER A 12 2.50 6.45 -4.59
N ASP A 13 1.74 5.40 -4.88
CA ASP A 13 2.26 4.09 -5.26
C ASP A 13 2.53 3.94 -6.75
N ARG A 14 3.39 2.96 -7.08
CA ARG A 14 3.63 2.56 -8.46
C ARG A 14 2.63 1.47 -8.87
N LYS A 15 1.71 1.80 -9.77
CA LYS A 15 0.79 0.83 -10.40
C LYS A 15 1.56 -0.20 -11.23
N LEU A 16 1.02 -1.42 -11.34
CA LEU A 16 1.62 -2.49 -12.12
C LEU A 16 1.25 -2.38 -13.61
N GLY A 17 0.10 -1.78 -13.93
CA GLY A 17 -0.38 -1.58 -15.29
C GLY A 17 -0.85 -2.87 -15.95
N ILE A 18 -1.35 -3.82 -15.17
CA ILE A 18 -1.78 -5.14 -15.66
C ILE A 18 -3.31 -5.31 -15.56
N PRO A 19 -3.94 -6.09 -16.45
CA PRO A 19 -5.36 -6.42 -16.32
C PRO A 19 -5.66 -7.06 -14.96
N GLY A 20 -6.68 -6.55 -14.26
CA GLY A 20 -7.12 -7.06 -12.97
C GLY A 20 -6.47 -6.40 -11.75
N GLU A 21 -5.62 -5.39 -11.91
CA GLU A 21 -4.97 -4.69 -10.77
C GLU A 21 -5.92 -3.86 -9.90
N ASP A 22 -7.14 -3.58 -10.38
CA ASP A 22 -8.17 -2.86 -9.61
C ASP A 22 -9.30 -3.81 -9.13
N LEU A 23 -9.07 -5.13 -9.18
CA LEU A 23 -10.03 -6.10 -8.62
C LEU A 23 -10.08 -5.98 -7.08
N PRO A 24 -11.20 -6.35 -6.45
CA PRO A 24 -11.29 -6.40 -4.98
C PRO A 24 -10.15 -7.22 -4.36
N ASN A 25 -9.63 -6.74 -3.23
CA ASN A 25 -8.48 -7.32 -2.53
C ASN A 25 -7.14 -7.25 -3.30
N SER A 26 -7.08 -6.50 -4.42
CA SER A 26 -5.84 -6.05 -5.05
C SER A 26 -5.52 -4.63 -4.57
N MET A 27 -4.41 -4.46 -3.87
CA MET A 27 -4.02 -3.19 -3.24
C MET A 27 -2.51 -3.04 -3.22
N SER A 28 -2.03 -1.81 -3.03
CA SER A 28 -0.62 -1.53 -2.88
C SER A 28 -0.11 -1.97 -1.50
N ALA A 29 1.20 -2.20 -1.41
CA ALA A 29 1.86 -2.45 -0.14
C ALA A 29 1.72 -1.24 0.82
N THR A 30 1.77 -0.01 0.30
CA THR A 30 1.62 1.21 1.11
C THR A 30 0.22 1.34 1.68
N GLU A 31 -0.82 1.01 0.92
CA GLU A 31 -2.22 1.01 1.37
C GLU A 31 -2.43 0.01 2.51
N PHE A 32 -1.94 -1.22 2.33
CA PHE A 32 -2.00 -2.25 3.36
C PHE A 32 -1.23 -1.85 4.62
N VAL A 33 -0.04 -1.27 4.47
CA VAL A 33 0.80 -0.77 5.57
C VAL A 33 0.14 0.39 6.30
N ALA A 34 -0.47 1.31 5.57
CA ALA A 34 -1.17 2.45 6.13
C ALA A 34 -2.42 2.00 6.91
N TRP A 35 -3.16 1.01 6.38
CA TRP A 35 -4.32 0.41 7.05
C TRP A 35 -3.94 -0.23 8.38
N TYR A 36 -2.97 -1.16 8.42
CA TYR A 36 -2.64 -1.83 9.68
C TYR A 36 -1.97 -0.91 10.71
N ASN A 37 -1.33 0.18 10.27
CA ASN A 37 -0.79 1.23 11.15
C ASN A 37 -1.83 2.28 11.58
N GLY A 38 -3.08 2.20 11.09
CA GLY A 38 -4.16 3.09 11.49
C GLY A 38 -4.07 4.50 10.88
N HIS A 39 -3.51 4.62 9.67
CA HIS A 39 -3.52 5.89 8.95
C HIS A 39 -4.97 6.34 8.70
N PRO A 40 -5.36 7.59 9.05
CA PRO A 40 -6.75 8.02 8.97
C PRO A 40 -7.39 7.85 7.59
N ASP A 41 -6.63 8.09 6.53
CA ASP A 41 -7.13 7.98 5.14
C ASP A 41 -7.37 6.54 4.68
N TYR A 42 -6.79 5.54 5.37
CA TYR A 42 -6.89 4.11 4.99
C TYR A 42 -7.65 3.29 6.03
N ARG A 43 -8.26 3.93 7.02
CA ARG A 43 -8.97 3.25 8.11
C ARG A 43 -10.16 2.39 7.65
N ASP A 44 -10.78 2.80 6.55
CA ASP A 44 -11.98 2.18 5.97
C ASP A 44 -11.61 1.24 4.81
N LEU A 45 -10.31 0.94 4.62
CA LEU A 45 -9.86 -0.02 3.62
C LEU A 45 -10.38 -1.41 4.00
N GLU A 46 -11.23 -1.99 3.15
CA GLU A 46 -11.74 -3.34 3.32
C GLU A 46 -10.69 -4.35 2.83
N VAL A 47 -9.97 -4.95 3.79
CA VAL A 47 -9.00 -6.00 3.53
C VAL A 47 -9.61 -7.35 3.90
N ASP A 48 -9.82 -8.22 2.91
CA ASP A 48 -10.33 -9.57 3.14
C ASP A 48 -9.17 -10.54 3.38
N LEU A 49 -9.01 -10.94 4.64
CA LEU A 49 -7.98 -11.88 5.09
C LEU A 49 -8.52 -13.31 5.26
N SER A 50 -9.73 -13.61 4.79
CA SER A 50 -10.33 -14.95 4.89
C SER A 50 -9.72 -15.98 3.91
N CYS A 51 -8.84 -15.53 3.02
CA CYS A 51 -8.17 -16.38 2.05
C CYS A 51 -7.06 -17.23 2.68
N ASN A 52 -6.76 -18.38 2.06
CA ASN A 52 -5.68 -19.27 2.51
C ASN A 52 -4.29 -18.83 2.01
N ALA A 53 -4.23 -17.89 1.06
CA ALA A 53 -3.00 -17.46 0.42
C ALA A 53 -3.09 -16.00 -0.03
N ALA A 54 -2.01 -15.26 0.21
CA ALA A 54 -1.78 -13.92 -0.29
C ALA A 54 -0.50 -13.89 -1.13
N ILE A 55 -0.45 -13.05 -2.15
CA ILE A 55 0.71 -12.88 -3.03
C ILE A 55 1.23 -11.45 -2.90
N VAL A 56 2.51 -11.31 -2.60
CA VAL A 56 3.20 -10.01 -2.53
C VAL A 56 4.14 -9.87 -3.72
N VAL A 57 3.97 -8.79 -4.49
CA VAL A 57 4.80 -8.50 -5.66
C VAL A 57 5.90 -7.51 -5.27
N GLY A 58 7.12 -8.02 -5.11
CA GLY A 58 8.30 -7.23 -4.76
C GLY A 58 9.27 -8.00 -3.86
N VAL A 59 10.53 -7.53 -3.77
CA VAL A 59 11.59 -8.16 -2.97
C VAL A 59 12.29 -7.13 -2.08
N GLY A 60 11.56 -6.08 -1.68
CA GLY A 60 12.06 -5.02 -0.78
C GLY A 60 11.62 -5.24 0.67
N ASN A 61 12.10 -4.38 1.58
CA ASN A 61 11.75 -4.46 3.00
C ASN A 61 10.24 -4.38 3.25
N VAL A 62 9.54 -3.48 2.55
CA VAL A 62 8.08 -3.35 2.67
C VAL A 62 7.36 -4.64 2.26
N ALA A 63 7.88 -5.40 1.28
CA ALA A 63 7.29 -6.68 0.91
C ALA A 63 7.41 -7.71 2.04
N MET A 64 8.50 -7.67 2.82
CA MET A 64 8.66 -8.50 4.01
C MET A 64 7.74 -8.03 5.15
N ASP A 65 7.57 -6.72 5.34
CA ASP A 65 6.67 -6.17 6.36
C ASP A 65 5.22 -6.58 6.12
N VAL A 66 4.77 -6.61 4.86
CA VAL A 66 3.43 -7.07 4.47
C VAL A 66 3.25 -8.58 4.67
N ALA A 67 4.31 -9.37 4.52
CA ALA A 67 4.25 -10.83 4.62
C ALA A 67 4.38 -11.37 6.06
N ARG A 68 4.71 -10.53 7.03
CA ARG A 68 5.02 -10.91 8.41
C ARG A 68 3.79 -10.98 9.30
#